data_AF-A0A6I5YPV9-F1
#
_entry.id   AF-A0A6I5YPV9-F1
#
_cell.length_a   1.000
_cell.length_b   1.000
_cell.length_c   1.000
_cell.angle_alpha   90.00
_cell.angle_beta   90.00
_cell.angle_gamma   90.00
#
_symmetry.space_group_name_H-M   'P 1'
#
loop_
_entity.id
_entity.type
_entity.pdbx_description
1 polymer ?
#
loop_
_entity_poly.entity_id
_entity_poly.type
_entity_poly.pdbx_seq_one_letter_code
_entity_poly.pdbx_strand_id
1 'polypeptide(L)'
;MRRHVVLPLLALFLVSGLTTPAVAQPEPPPERTINLLVYGDDPCPQGKGDEIVVCARRPESERYRIPKKLREKPEPVGGPGWGSQVATMEQTQRQNLPNSCSVLGSNGFTGCTAKMLEQWAAERRMQQSTGEP
;
A
#
# COMPACT_ATOMS: atom_id res chain seq x y z
N MET A 1 -34.90 35.71 -58.97
CA MET A 1 -35.10 36.69 -57.88
C MET A 1 -33.74 36.95 -57.23
N ARG A 2 -33.22 38.16 -57.37
CA ARG A 2 -31.85 38.55 -57.03
C ARG A 2 -31.93 39.95 -56.44
N ARG A 3 -31.60 40.12 -55.16
CA ARG A 3 -31.36 41.43 -54.52
C ARG A 3 -30.22 41.27 -53.52
N HIS A 4 -29.05 41.74 -53.95
CA HIS A 4 -27.95 42.17 -53.11
C HIS A 4 -28.33 43.48 -52.44
N VAL A 5 -27.89 43.76 -51.20
CA VAL A 5 -27.17 45.00 -50.83
C VAL A 5 -26.30 44.72 -49.59
N VAL A 6 -25.07 45.18 -49.70
CA VAL A 6 -23.90 45.07 -48.83
C VAL A 6 -23.59 46.45 -48.23
N LEU A 7 -23.23 46.49 -46.94
CA LEU A 7 -22.43 47.49 -46.18
C LEU A 7 -22.87 48.97 -46.04
N PRO A 8 -22.49 49.64 -44.91
CA PRO A 8 -21.16 50.27 -44.75
C PRO A 8 -20.54 50.04 -43.33
N LEU A 9 -19.26 49.65 -43.17
CA LEU A 9 -18.01 50.47 -43.17
C LEU A 9 -18.10 51.78 -42.37
N LEU A 10 -17.52 51.81 -41.15
CA LEU A 10 -16.59 52.84 -40.63
C LEU A 10 -16.42 52.69 -39.10
N ALA A 11 -15.20 52.37 -38.63
CA ALA A 11 -14.54 53.02 -37.49
C ALA A 11 -13.17 52.37 -37.23
N LEU A 12 -12.15 53.03 -37.74
CA LEU A 12 -10.74 52.89 -37.41
C LEU A 12 -10.54 53.22 -35.91
N PHE A 13 -10.11 52.27 -35.09
CA PHE A 13 -9.60 52.55 -33.74
C PHE A 13 -8.12 52.13 -33.66
N LEU A 14 -7.26 53.14 -33.75
CA LEU A 14 -5.88 53.09 -33.28
C LEU A 14 -5.90 52.81 -31.77
N VAL A 15 -5.46 51.63 -31.36
CA VAL A 15 -5.11 51.33 -29.96
C VAL A 15 -3.60 51.28 -29.86
N SER A 16 -3.05 52.38 -29.35
CA SER A 16 -1.66 52.58 -28.97
C SER A 16 -1.22 51.56 -27.92
N GLY A 17 -0.01 51.01 -28.13
CA GLY A 17 0.93 50.52 -27.12
C GLY A 17 0.37 49.93 -25.82
N LEU A 18 0.00 48.65 -25.84
CA LEU A 18 0.01 47.84 -24.63
C LEU A 18 1.45 47.34 -24.41
N THR A 19 2.22 48.07 -23.59
CA THR A 19 3.40 47.53 -22.93
C THR A 19 2.91 46.46 -21.94
N THR A 20 2.87 45.21 -22.38
CA THR A 20 2.61 44.09 -21.48
C THR A 20 3.81 43.97 -20.52
N PRO A 21 3.59 43.86 -19.20
CA PRO A 21 4.66 43.53 -18.28
C PRO A 21 5.20 42.16 -18.70
N ALA A 22 6.53 42.06 -18.83
CA ALA A 22 7.21 40.80 -19.02
C ALA A 22 6.90 39.90 -17.82
N VAL A 23 5.85 39.09 -17.94
CA VAL A 23 5.67 37.91 -17.11
C VAL A 23 6.89 37.04 -17.36
N ALA A 24 7.67 36.83 -16.30
CA ALA A 24 8.76 35.86 -16.29
C ALA A 24 8.20 34.56 -16.89
N GLN A 25 8.68 34.19 -18.07
CA GLN A 25 8.36 32.92 -18.67
C GLN A 25 8.85 31.85 -17.69
N PRO A 26 8.06 30.84 -17.34
CA PRO A 26 8.58 29.68 -16.63
C PRO A 26 9.75 29.15 -17.45
N GLU A 27 10.95 29.24 -16.90
CA GLU A 27 12.14 28.63 -17.49
C GLU A 27 11.79 27.17 -17.81
N PRO A 28 12.17 26.65 -19.00
CA PRO A 28 11.87 25.28 -19.38
C PRO A 28 12.31 24.34 -18.26
N PRO A 29 11.48 23.35 -17.88
CA PRO A 29 11.82 22.44 -16.79
C PRO A 29 13.19 21.80 -17.09
N PRO A 30 14.05 21.67 -16.07
CA PRO A 30 15.41 21.17 -16.25
C PRO A 30 15.38 19.83 -16.97
N GLU A 31 16.32 19.63 -17.89
CA GLU A 31 16.37 18.45 -18.76
C GLU A 31 16.47 17.16 -17.94
N ARG A 32 17.06 17.22 -16.72
CA ARG A 32 17.14 16.10 -15.76
C ARG A 32 17.07 16.56 -14.29
N THR A 33 16.24 15.88 -13.50
CA THR A 33 16.19 16.02 -12.03
C THR A 33 16.55 14.70 -11.36
N ILE A 34 17.58 14.70 -10.50
CA ILE A 34 17.99 13.51 -9.74
C ILE A 34 17.68 13.70 -8.27
N ASN A 35 16.87 12.79 -7.71
CA ASN A 35 16.54 12.75 -6.29
C ASN A 35 17.40 11.69 -5.59
N LEU A 36 18.28 12.12 -4.69
CA LEU A 36 19.15 11.22 -3.92
C LEU A 36 18.82 11.24 -2.43
N LEU A 37 19.07 10.13 -1.75
CA LEU A 37 18.99 10.02 -0.30
C LEU A 37 20.40 10.08 0.29
N VAL A 38 20.63 11.01 1.20
CA VAL A 38 21.95 11.25 1.84
C VAL A 38 21.82 11.02 3.34
N TYR A 39 22.83 10.40 3.97
CA TYR A 39 22.78 10.03 5.39
C TYR A 39 23.71 10.91 6.23
N GLY A 40 23.23 11.35 7.40
CA GLY A 40 23.98 12.20 8.31
C GLY A 40 24.55 13.43 7.61
N ASP A 41 25.86 13.61 7.75
CA ASP A 41 26.62 14.73 7.19
C ASP A 41 27.31 14.40 5.86
N ASP A 42 26.93 13.30 5.19
CA ASP A 42 27.47 12.97 3.87
C ASP A 42 27.21 14.14 2.89
N PRO A 43 28.19 14.48 2.03
CA PRO A 43 28.04 15.56 1.06
C PRO A 43 27.05 15.15 -0.04
N CYS A 44 26.12 16.05 -0.36
CA CYS A 44 25.28 15.91 -1.55
C CYS A 44 26.13 16.13 -2.81
N PRO A 45 26.15 15.21 -3.78
CA PRO A 45 26.92 15.39 -5.00
C PRO A 45 26.40 16.58 -5.80
N GLN A 46 27.31 17.33 -6.42
CA GLN A 46 26.94 18.43 -7.31
C GLN A 46 26.47 17.87 -8.66
N GLY A 47 25.36 18.39 -9.16
CA GLY A 47 24.88 18.11 -10.52
C GLY A 47 25.88 18.57 -11.58
N LYS A 48 25.85 17.94 -12.75
CA LYS A 48 26.69 18.31 -13.90
C LYS A 48 25.82 18.92 -14.99
N GLY A 49 26.22 20.08 -15.54
CA GLY A 49 25.47 20.75 -16.60
C GLY A 49 24.10 21.24 -16.10
N ASP A 50 23.05 20.98 -16.88
CA ASP A 50 21.67 21.43 -16.60
C ASP A 50 20.87 20.46 -15.70
N GLU A 51 21.55 19.73 -14.82
CA GLU A 51 20.95 18.76 -13.91
C GLU A 51 20.71 19.38 -12.52
N ILE A 52 19.47 19.27 -12.03
CA ILE A 52 19.14 19.63 -10.65
C ILE A 52 19.22 18.38 -9.77
N VAL A 53 20.12 18.42 -8.79
CA VAL A 53 20.27 17.37 -7.77
C VAL A 53 19.56 17.80 -6.49
N VAL A 54 18.54 17.03 -6.09
CA VAL A 54 17.80 17.25 -4.84
C VAL A 54 18.13 16.13 -3.85
N CYS A 55 18.79 16.48 -2.76
CA CYS A 55 19.19 15.53 -1.72
C CYS A 55 18.23 15.57 -0.53
N ALA A 56 17.54 14.45 -0.28
CA ALA A 56 16.79 14.24 0.95
C ALA A 56 17.71 13.65 2.03
N ARG A 57 17.91 14.40 3.13
CA ARG A 57 18.78 13.98 4.25
C ARG A 57 18.02 13.08 5.25
N ARG A 58 18.67 12.00 5.68
CA ARG A 58 18.22 11.06 6.72
C ARG A 58 19.28 10.97 7.82
N PRO A 59 18.91 10.66 9.08
CA PRO A 59 19.92 10.50 10.15
C PRO A 59 20.82 9.29 9.89
N GLU A 60 22.06 9.34 10.39
CA GLU A 60 23.07 8.28 10.20
C GLU A 60 22.58 6.91 10.70
N SER A 61 21.83 6.89 11.80
CA SER A 61 21.23 5.68 12.38
C SER A 61 20.29 4.90 11.44
N GLU A 62 19.84 5.52 10.34
CA GLU A 62 18.96 4.90 9.36
C GLU A 62 19.72 4.27 8.17
N ARG A 63 21.05 4.41 8.07
CA ARG A 63 21.85 3.93 6.94
C ARG A 63 21.79 2.40 6.76
N TYR A 64 21.85 1.66 7.87
CA TYR A 64 21.86 0.19 7.87
C TYR A 64 20.57 -0.42 8.43
N ARG A 65 19.59 0.42 8.79
CA ARG A 65 18.33 -0.03 9.40
C ARG A 65 17.26 -0.17 8.31
N ILE A 66 16.43 -1.22 8.42
CA ILE A 66 15.24 -1.43 7.57
C ILE A 66 14.43 -0.11 7.49
N PRO A 67 14.07 0.43 6.32
CA PRO A 67 13.35 1.70 6.21
C PRO A 67 12.12 1.79 7.12
N LYS A 68 11.85 2.96 7.73
CA LYS A 68 10.71 3.17 8.67
C LYS A 68 9.39 2.60 8.16
N LYS A 69 9.05 2.84 6.89
CA LYS A 69 7.83 2.34 6.24
C LYS A 69 7.69 0.81 6.25
N LEU A 70 8.81 0.08 6.28
CA LEU A 70 8.84 -1.38 6.33
C LEU A 70 8.94 -1.92 7.76
N ARG A 71 9.17 -1.04 8.76
CA ARG A 71 9.17 -1.42 10.19
C ARG A 71 7.75 -1.48 10.74
N GLU A 72 6.88 -0.62 10.24
CA GLU A 72 5.48 -0.59 10.61
C GLU A 72 4.86 -1.92 10.17
N LYS A 73 4.56 -2.78 11.14
CA LYS A 73 3.77 -3.98 10.87
C LYS A 73 2.35 -3.47 10.70
N PRO A 74 1.74 -3.56 9.51
CA PRO A 74 0.31 -3.34 9.42
C PRO A 74 -0.38 -4.28 10.39
N GLU A 75 -1.56 -3.88 10.88
CA GLU A 75 -2.44 -4.78 11.61
C GLU A 75 -2.51 -6.11 10.85
N PRO A 76 -2.41 -7.29 11.51
CA PRO A 76 -2.30 -8.56 10.82
C PRO A 76 -3.48 -8.77 9.86
N VAL A 77 -3.26 -8.44 8.59
CA VAL A 77 -4.22 -8.65 7.51
C VAL A 77 -4.03 -10.08 7.04
N GLY A 78 -4.53 -11.05 7.81
CA GLY A 78 -4.30 -12.45 7.51
C GLY A 78 -4.98 -13.41 8.47
N GLY A 79 -5.24 -14.62 7.96
CA GLY A 79 -5.82 -15.71 8.73
C GLY A 79 -4.92 -16.22 9.86
N PRO A 80 -5.31 -17.33 10.50
CA PRO A 80 -4.58 -17.90 11.64
C PRO A 80 -3.12 -18.16 11.29
N GLY A 81 -2.20 -17.91 12.23
CA GLY A 81 -0.78 -18.23 12.04
C GLY A 81 -0.56 -19.71 11.75
N TRP A 82 0.56 -20.06 11.11
CA TRP A 82 0.86 -21.46 10.74
C TRP A 82 0.70 -22.44 11.92
N GLY A 83 1.13 -22.05 13.13
CA GLY A 83 1.01 -22.87 14.33
C GLY A 83 -0.43 -23.25 14.69
N SER A 84 -1.39 -22.33 14.53
CA SER A 84 -2.82 -22.65 14.74
C SER A 84 -3.38 -23.57 13.65
N GLN A 85 -2.82 -23.53 12.43
CA GLN A 85 -3.27 -24.37 11.33
C GLN A 85 -2.82 -25.82 11.47
N VAL A 86 -1.66 -26.08 12.07
CA VAL A 86 -1.14 -27.44 12.29
C VAL A 86 -2.12 -28.31 13.07
N ALA A 87 -2.74 -27.78 14.13
CA ALA A 87 -3.74 -28.53 14.91
C ALA A 87 -4.92 -29.02 14.04
N THR A 88 -5.39 -28.17 13.13
CA THR A 88 -6.46 -28.51 12.18
C THR A 88 -6.00 -29.54 11.15
N MET A 89 -4.75 -29.44 10.69
CA MET A 89 -4.17 -30.41 9.73
C MET A 89 -4.04 -31.80 10.34
N GLU A 90 -3.53 -31.91 11.57
CA GLU A 90 -3.43 -33.16 12.32
C GLU A 90 -4.80 -33.82 12.52
N GLN A 91 -5.83 -33.01 12.86
CA GLN A 91 -7.20 -33.49 13.01
C GLN A 91 -7.75 -34.07 11.69
N THR A 92 -7.39 -33.45 10.56
CA THR A 92 -7.84 -33.89 9.23
C THR A 92 -7.14 -35.17 8.78
N GLN A 93 -5.85 -35.33 9.10
CA GLN A 93 -5.10 -36.56 8.77
C GLN A 93 -5.63 -37.77 9.55
N ARG A 94 -6.18 -37.57 10.75
CA ARG A 94 -6.71 -38.64 11.61
C ARG A 94 -8.06 -39.20 11.17
N GLN A 95 -8.71 -38.65 10.15
CA GLN A 95 -10.08 -39.05 9.76
C GLN A 95 -10.22 -40.51 9.28
N ASN A 96 -9.12 -41.20 8.97
CA ASN A 96 -9.14 -42.62 8.60
C ASN A 96 -8.57 -43.54 9.69
N LEU A 97 -8.20 -43.00 10.85
CA LEU A 97 -7.68 -43.76 11.99
C LEU A 97 -8.81 -44.16 12.94
N PRO A 98 -8.65 -45.27 13.69
CA PRO A 98 -9.48 -45.58 14.85
C PRO A 98 -9.50 -44.41 15.85
N ASN A 99 -10.60 -44.26 16.57
CA ASN A 99 -10.81 -43.18 17.54
C ASN A 99 -10.86 -41.76 16.91
N SER A 100 -11.18 -41.66 15.63
CA SER A 100 -11.57 -40.40 15.00
C SER A 100 -13.09 -40.17 15.14
N CYS A 101 -13.62 -39.09 14.56
CA CYS A 101 -15.05 -38.89 14.41
C CYS A 101 -15.38 -38.69 12.94
N SER A 102 -15.23 -39.78 12.21
CA SER A 102 -15.33 -39.90 10.76
C SER A 102 -16.23 -41.08 10.39
N VAL A 103 -16.88 -40.98 9.24
CA VAL A 103 -17.61 -42.09 8.61
C VAL A 103 -16.68 -42.98 7.76
N LEU A 104 -15.40 -42.62 7.65
CA LEU A 104 -14.41 -43.33 6.83
C LEU A 104 -13.66 -44.37 7.66
N GLY A 105 -13.55 -45.59 7.13
CA GLY A 105 -12.78 -46.68 7.74
C GLY A 105 -13.47 -47.38 8.92
N SER A 106 -12.91 -48.52 9.34
CA SER A 106 -13.39 -49.23 10.53
C SER A 106 -12.92 -48.52 11.80
N ASN A 107 -13.80 -48.44 12.80
CA ASN A 107 -13.54 -47.78 14.10
C ASN A 107 -13.35 -46.25 14.04
N GLY A 108 -13.58 -45.59 12.90
CA GLY A 108 -13.52 -44.13 12.75
C GLY A 108 -14.65 -43.36 13.44
N PHE A 109 -15.70 -44.03 13.91
CA PHE A 109 -16.83 -43.41 14.62
C PHE A 109 -16.64 -43.34 16.15
N THR A 110 -15.62 -44.01 16.69
CA THR A 110 -15.49 -44.26 18.13
C THR A 110 -15.03 -43.05 18.95
N GLY A 111 -14.49 -42.01 18.30
CA GLY A 111 -13.95 -40.79 18.94
C GLY A 111 -14.89 -39.58 18.91
N CYS A 112 -16.16 -39.73 18.50
CA CYS A 112 -17.07 -38.58 18.41
C CYS A 112 -17.35 -37.88 19.73
N THR A 113 -17.44 -38.62 20.84
CA THR A 113 -17.61 -38.01 22.17
C THR A 113 -16.40 -37.17 22.57
N ALA A 114 -15.18 -37.67 22.33
CA ALA A 114 -13.96 -36.92 22.62
C ALA A 114 -13.89 -35.62 21.81
N LYS A 115 -14.20 -35.69 20.51
CA LYS A 115 -14.27 -34.50 19.63
C LYS A 115 -15.27 -33.46 20.13
N MET A 116 -16.46 -33.87 20.58
CA MET A 116 -17.46 -32.94 21.13
C MET A 116 -16.94 -32.24 22.39
N LEU A 117 -16.24 -32.95 23.29
CA LEU A 117 -15.66 -32.36 24.49
C LEU A 117 -14.54 -31.37 24.18
N GLU A 118 -13.69 -31.69 23.20
CA GLU A 118 -12.63 -30.79 22.71
C GLU A 118 -13.22 -29.51 22.11
N GLN A 119 -14.29 -29.62 21.31
CA GLN A 119 -15.00 -28.49 20.73
C GLN A 119 -15.61 -27.61 21.82
N TRP A 120 -16.31 -28.19 22.79
CA TRP A 120 -16.86 -27.45 23.94
C TRP A 120 -15.78 -26.69 24.71
N ALA A 121 -14.63 -27.32 24.99
CA ALA A 121 -13.52 -26.68 25.67
C ALA A 121 -12.86 -25.57 24.82
N ALA A 122 -12.82 -25.73 23.49
CA ALA A 122 -12.34 -24.70 22.58
C ALA A 122 -13.28 -23.49 22.56
N GLU A 123 -14.59 -23.71 22.44
CA GLU A 123 -15.61 -22.66 22.47
C GLU A 123 -15.55 -21.83 23.77
N ARG A 124 -15.38 -22.50 24.92
CA ARG A 124 -15.22 -21.80 26.20
C ARG A 124 -13.96 -20.94 26.27
N ARG A 125 -12.84 -21.42 25.72
CA ARG A 125 -11.59 -20.63 25.63
C ARG A 125 -11.76 -19.42 24.72
N MET A 126 -12.49 -19.58 23.62
CA MET A 126 -12.80 -18.48 22.71
C MET A 126 -13.66 -17.41 23.40
N GLN A 127 -14.75 -17.81 24.07
CA GLN A 127 -15.61 -16.89 24.85
C GLN A 127 -14.79 -16.11 25.89
N GLN A 128 -13.93 -16.80 26.66
CA GLN A 128 -13.05 -16.16 27.63
C GLN A 128 -12.06 -15.17 26.99
N SER A 129 -11.56 -15.47 25.78
CA SER A 129 -10.59 -14.62 25.07
C SER A 129 -11.22 -13.39 24.41
N THR A 130 -12.47 -13.48 23.97
CA THR A 130 -13.22 -12.36 23.37
C THR A 130 -13.69 -11.35 24.43
N GLY A 131 -13.64 -11.73 25.71
CA GLY A 131 -14.09 -10.87 26.82
C GLY A 131 -15.60 -10.65 26.84
N GLU A 132 -16.37 -11.49 26.14
CA GLU A 132 -17.83 -11.54 26.26
C GLU A 132 -18.17 -12.32 27.55
N PRO A 133 -18.95 -11.73 28.48
CA PRO A 133 -19.32 -12.37 29.74
C PRO A 133 -20.24 -13.58 29.55
#